data_AF-A0A7J3BQJ4-F1
#
_entry.id   AF-A0A7J3BQJ4-F1
#
_cell.length_a   1.000
_cell.length_b   1.000
_cell.length_c   1.000
_cell.angle_alpha   90.00
_cell.angle_beta   90.00
_cell.angle_gamma   90.00
#
_symmetry.space_group_name_H-M   'P 1'
#
loop_
_entity.id
_entity.type
_entity.pdbx_description
1 polymer ?
#
loop_
_entity_poly.entity_id
_entity_poly.type
_entity_poly.pdbx_seq_one_letter_code
_entity_poly.pdbx_strand_id
1 'polypeptide(L)' 'HIWRQFLGHQVVMPVRNGRLELGPWEQIFYCEFDGQRTKRVLVKIIGE' A
#
# COMPACT_ATOMS: atom_id res chain seq x y z
N HIS A 1 -7.71 -10.76 -12.35
CA HIS A 1 -6.96 -11.38 -11.23
C HIS A 1 -5.43 -11.40 -11.43
N ILE A 2 -4.91 -11.70 -12.63
CA ILE A 2 -3.46 -11.75 -12.91
C ILE A 2 -2.73 -10.45 -12.52
N TRP A 3 -3.25 -9.29 -12.90
CA TRP A 3 -2.65 -7.99 -12.58
C TRP A 3 -2.46 -7.71 -11.08
N ARG A 4 -3.40 -8.17 -10.24
CA ARG A 4 -3.30 -8.04 -8.78
C ARG A 4 -2.19 -8.93 -8.19
N GLN A 5 -1.93 -10.08 -8.80
CA GLN A 5 -0.86 -10.97 -8.38
C GLN A 5 0.51 -10.39 -8.75
N PHE A 6 0.62 -9.78 -9.93
CA PHE A 6 1.87 -9.17 -10.39
C PHE A 6 2.30 -7.93 -9.60
N LEU A 7 1.36 -7.05 -9.26
CA LEU A 7 1.68 -5.79 -8.55
C LEU A 7 1.82 -5.95 -7.03
N GLY A 8 1.42 -7.10 -6.50
CA GLY A 8 1.33 -7.31 -5.06
C GLY A 8 0.07 -6.67 -4.45
N HIS A 9 -0.45 -7.29 -3.40
CA HIS A 9 -1.67 -6.85 -2.72
C HIS A 9 -1.39 -5.99 -1.49
N GLN A 10 -0.15 -5.94 -1.02
CA GLN A 10 0.28 -5.22 0.17
C GLN A 10 1.74 -4.78 0.01
N VAL A 11 2.10 -3.72 0.71
CA VAL A 11 3.47 -3.24 0.84
C VAL A 11 3.75 -2.98 2.31
N VAL A 12 4.98 -3.24 2.73
CA VAL A 12 5.45 -2.97 4.10
C VAL A 12 6.47 -1.85 4.00
N MET A 13 6.26 -0.78 4.76
CA MET A 13 7.15 0.38 4.81
C MET A 13 7.59 0.69 6.24
N PRO A 14 8.85 1.07 6.46
CA PRO A 14 9.33 1.50 7.75
C PRO A 14 8.69 2.84 8.16
N VAL A 15 8.43 2.97 9.46
CA VAL A 15 7.97 4.21 10.08
C VAL A 15 9.06 4.71 11.01
N ARG A 16 9.53 5.94 10.80
CA ARG A 16 10.57 6.59 11.59
C ARG A 16 10.09 7.97 12.04
N ASN A 17 10.22 8.27 13.34
CA ASN A 17 9.76 9.53 13.93
C ASN A 17 8.28 9.87 13.58
N GLY A 18 7.41 8.86 13.56
CA GLY A 18 5.99 9.02 13.23
C GLY A 18 5.69 9.30 11.75
N ARG A 19 6.68 9.16 10.84
CA ARG A 19 6.50 9.35 9.40
C ARG A 19 6.92 8.10 8.62
N LEU A 20 6.25 7.83 7.51
CA LEU A 20 6.68 6.80 6.57
C LEU A 20 8.01 7.23 5.94
N GLU A 21 9.01 6.37 6.06
CA GLU A 21 10.33 6.60 5.44
C GLU A 21 10.27 6.10 4.01
N LEU A 22 9.88 7.02 3.12
CA LEU A 22 9.82 6.82 1.68
C LEU A 22 11.05 7.46 1.02
N GLY A 23 11.59 6.80 0.00
CA GLY A 23 12.58 7.39 -0.88
C GLY A 23 12.03 8.61 -1.64
N PRO A 24 12.91 9.42 -2.27
CA PRO A 24 12.52 10.68 -2.93
C PRO A 24 11.50 10.51 -4.06
N TRP A 25 11.36 9.29 -4.61
CA TRP A 25 10.44 8.96 -5.70
C TRP A 25 9.46 7.84 -5.32
N GLU A 26 9.48 7.38 -4.08
CA GLU A 26 8.59 6.31 -3.64
C GLU A 26 7.22 6.89 -3.29
N GLN A 27 6.18 6.26 -3.84
CA GLN A 27 4.79 6.65 -3.61
C GLN A 27 3.93 5.39 -3.47
N ILE A 28 3.00 5.42 -2.52
CA ILE A 28 2.06 4.32 -2.28
C ILE A 28 0.78 4.62 -3.05
N PHE A 29 0.46 3.76 -4.00
CA PHE A 29 -0.74 3.88 -4.82
C PHE A 29 -1.76 2.80 -4.49
N TYR A 30 -3.04 3.18 -4.53
CA TYR A 30 -4.13 2.22 -4.60
C TYR A 30 -4.43 1.93 -6.08
N CYS A 31 -3.94 0.79 -6.57
CA CYS A 31 -4.17 0.39 -7.96
C CYS A 31 -5.43 -0.47 -8.06
N GLU A 32 -6.51 0.15 -8.54
CA GLU A 32 -7.78 -0.52 -8.79
C GLU A 32 -7.84 -1.10 -10.20
N PHE A 33 -8.23 -2.37 -10.32
CA PHE A 33 -8.28 -3.10 -11.60
C PHE A 33 -9.66 -3.68 -11.94
N ASP A 34 -10.63 -3.60 -11.02
CA ASP A 34 -11.99 -4.09 -11.21
C ASP A 34 -12.93 -3.20 -10.39
N GLY A 35 -13.32 -2.08 -10.98
CA GLY A 35 -14.02 -0.97 -10.32
C GLY A 35 -15.50 -1.25 -10.04
N GLN A 36 -16.28 -0.17 -9.89
CA GLN A 36 -17.73 -0.18 -9.63
C GLN A 36 -18.18 -0.96 -8.38
N ARG A 37 -17.26 -1.21 -7.44
CA ARG A 37 -17.53 -1.90 -6.17
C ARG A 37 -16.78 -1.21 -5.05
N THR A 38 -17.41 -1.12 -3.88
CA THR A 38 -16.75 -0.58 -2.68
C THR A 38 -15.64 -1.51 -2.24
N LYS A 39 -14.39 -1.04 -2.31
CA LYS A 39 -13.20 -1.75 -1.86
C LYS A 39 -12.55 -1.02 -0.70
N ARG A 40 -11.79 -1.76 0.10
CA ARG A 40 -11.18 -1.28 1.35
C ARG A 40 -9.68 -1.52 1.31
N VAL A 41 -8.93 -0.57 1.85
CA VAL A 41 -7.49 -0.68 2.12
C VAL A 41 -7.33 -0.80 3.63
N LEU A 42 -6.55 -1.78 4.09
CA LEU A 42 -6.22 -1.95 5.50
C LEU A 42 -4.82 -1.38 5.74
N VAL A 43 -4.71 -0.47 6.70
CA VAL A 43 -3.42 0.04 7.19
C VAL A 43 -3.23 -0.49 8.61
N LYS A 44 -2.14 -1.24 8.83
CA LYS A 44 -1.77 -1.75 10.13
C LYS A 44 -0.36 -1.28 10.46
N ILE A 45 -0.24 -0.56 11.57
CA ILE A 45 1.04 -0.11 12.12
C ILE A 45 1.36 -1.02 13.31
N ILE A 46 2.60 -1.50 13.38
CA ILE A 46 3.08 -2.36 14.47
C ILE A 46 4.43 -1.79 14.90
N GLY A 47 4.56 -1.44 16.18
CA GLY A 47 5.73 -0.79 16.76
C GLY A 47 5.39 -0.17 18.11
N GLU A 48 6.42 0.27 18.83
CA GLU A 48 6.31 1.09 20.05
C GLU A 48 6.26 2.60 19.72
#